data_AF-A0A8S3J3C8-F1
#
_entry.id   AF-A0A8S3J3C8-F1
#
_cell.length_a   1.000
_cell.length_b   1.000
_cell.length_c   1.000
_cell.angle_alpha   90.00
_cell.angle_beta   90.00
_cell.angle_gamma   90.00
#
_symmetry.space_group_name_H-M   'P 1'
#
loop_
_entity.id
_entity.type
_entity.pdbx_description
1 polymer ?
#
loop_
_entity_poly.entity_id
_entity_poly.type
_entity_poly.pdbx_seq_one_letter_code
_entity_poly.pdbx_strand_id
1 'polypeptide(L)'
;DFTDRLNYKYTVGLLIFFSIVVASKQFSNDHIQCWVPAIFTRNYEIYVSNYCWIHNTYHINISEPSIQRVSEKRYVLRYYQFVPFILLIQALLYLLPRLCWRSFSRHSGIDVKNLMDAAHNLKNVKRFHKHKSIMNYLVSVLHQYVGDPRKKSKQEHSRLNAYLKGLFHCLIGATNTFNAYLFFLYLFIKLLYILNALIQLYAIRVLLAQKWTVDETIQG
;
A
#
# COMPACT_ATOMS: atom_id res chain seq x y z
N ASP A 1 -4.00 -16.09 -3.21
CA ASP A 1 -4.36 -15.75 -4.61
C ASP A 1 -5.48 -14.73 -4.78
N PHE A 2 -6.75 -15.05 -4.48
CA PHE A 2 -7.85 -14.11 -4.78
C PHE A 2 -7.74 -12.81 -3.98
N THR A 3 -7.55 -12.89 -2.67
CA THR A 3 -7.37 -11.73 -1.78
C THR A 3 -6.18 -10.87 -2.16
N ASP A 4 -5.06 -11.48 -2.56
CA ASP A 4 -3.88 -10.75 -2.99
C ASP A 4 -4.19 -10.00 -4.30
N ARG A 5 -4.84 -10.67 -5.28
CA ARG A 5 -5.27 -10.07 -6.55
C ARG A 5 -6.25 -8.92 -6.36
N LEU A 6 -7.18 -9.03 -5.41
CA LEU A 6 -8.09 -7.95 -5.02
C LEU A 6 -7.30 -6.69 -4.60
N ASN A 7 -6.39 -6.86 -3.64
CA ASN A 7 -5.66 -5.74 -3.06
C ASN A 7 -4.70 -5.06 -4.04
N TYR A 8 -3.87 -5.80 -4.77
CA TYR A 8 -2.86 -5.15 -5.62
C TYR A 8 -3.38 -4.71 -6.99
N LYS A 9 -4.50 -5.27 -7.50
CA LYS A 9 -5.08 -4.87 -8.81
C LYS A 9 -6.25 -3.92 -8.63
N TYR A 10 -7.27 -4.35 -7.90
CA TYR A 10 -8.55 -3.65 -7.86
C TYR A 10 -8.48 -2.45 -6.94
N THR A 11 -7.95 -2.62 -5.72
CA THR A 11 -7.83 -1.49 -4.77
C THR A 11 -6.89 -0.42 -5.32
N VAL A 12 -5.73 -0.80 -5.87
CA VAL A 12 -4.80 0.15 -6.52
C VAL A 12 -5.47 0.87 -7.70
N GLY A 13 -6.16 0.14 -8.58
CA GLY A 13 -6.86 0.74 -9.72
C GLY A 13 -7.96 1.72 -9.30
N LEU A 14 -8.74 1.36 -8.28
CA LEU A 14 -9.79 2.20 -7.72
C LEU A 14 -9.24 3.47 -7.05
N LEU A 15 -8.13 3.36 -6.31
CA LEU A 15 -7.47 4.52 -5.69
C LEU A 15 -6.91 5.48 -6.74
N ILE A 16 -6.30 4.97 -7.82
CA ILE A 16 -5.83 5.78 -8.94
C ILE A 16 -7.01 6.47 -9.63
N PHE A 17 -8.10 5.74 -9.89
CA PHE A 17 -9.30 6.31 -10.49
C PHE A 17 -9.86 7.46 -9.65
N PHE A 18 -10.04 7.28 -8.35
CA PHE A 18 -10.52 8.35 -7.47
C PHE A 18 -9.53 9.50 -7.36
N SER A 19 -8.22 9.24 -7.36
CA SER A 19 -7.22 10.31 -7.40
C SER A 19 -7.38 11.18 -8.65
N ILE A 20 -7.58 10.57 -9.82
CA ILE A 20 -7.82 11.30 -11.08
C ILE A 20 -9.12 12.11 -11.02
N VAL A 21 -10.21 11.52 -10.51
CA VAL A 21 -11.51 12.20 -10.38
C VAL A 21 -11.40 13.41 -9.46
N VAL A 22 -10.77 13.25 -8.29
CA VAL A 22 -10.57 14.35 -7.33
C VAL A 22 -9.66 15.42 -7.93
N ALA A 23 -8.55 15.03 -8.56
CA ALA A 23 -7.66 15.97 -9.23
C ALA A 23 -8.38 16.76 -10.33
N SER A 24 -9.19 16.09 -11.16
CA SER A 24 -9.99 16.74 -12.21
C SER A 24 -10.96 17.78 -11.63
N LYS A 25 -11.58 17.48 -10.49
CA LYS A 25 -12.44 18.43 -9.78
C LYS A 25 -11.66 19.62 -9.21
N GLN A 26 -10.43 19.41 -8.77
CA GLN A 26 -9.56 20.47 -8.24
C GLN A 26 -9.00 21.38 -9.32
N PHE A 27 -8.74 20.85 -10.53
CA PHE A 27 -8.31 21.65 -11.69
C PHE A 27 -9.46 22.39 -12.38
N SER A 28 -10.71 22.04 -12.08
CA SER A 28 -11.85 22.84 -12.51
C SER A 28 -11.80 24.20 -11.82
N ASN A 29 -12.12 25.27 -12.55
CA ASN A 29 -12.01 26.67 -12.10
C ASN A 29 -12.87 27.05 -10.86
N ASP A 30 -13.58 26.09 -10.26
CA ASP A 30 -14.56 26.31 -9.19
C ASP A 30 -14.29 25.38 -7.97
N HIS A 31 -13.03 25.30 -7.50
CA HIS A 31 -12.69 24.48 -6.32
C HIS A 31 -13.41 24.95 -5.02
N ILE A 32 -13.66 26.26 -4.91
CA ILE A 32 -14.29 26.99 -3.80
C ILE A 32 -14.91 28.24 -4.42
N GLN A 33 -16.14 28.56 -4.03
CA GLN A 33 -16.81 29.83 -4.35
C GLN A 33 -16.83 30.70 -3.10
N CYS A 34 -16.25 31.90 -3.20
CA CYS A 34 -16.29 32.88 -2.12
C CYS A 34 -17.48 33.82 -2.29
N TRP A 35 -18.19 34.10 -1.21
CA TRP A 35 -19.14 35.20 -1.18
C TRP A 35 -18.37 36.52 -1.12
N VAL A 36 -18.40 37.28 -2.21
CA VAL A 36 -17.69 38.56 -2.37
C VAL A 36 -18.69 39.71 -2.60
N PRO A 37 -18.35 40.95 -2.20
CA PRO A 37 -19.25 42.08 -2.35
C PRO A 37 -19.47 42.45 -3.83
N ALA A 38 -20.65 42.96 -4.16
CA ALA A 38 -21.08 43.24 -5.54
C ALA A 38 -20.28 44.33 -6.28
N ILE A 39 -19.37 45.02 -5.58
CA ILE A 39 -18.45 46.00 -6.20
C ILE A 39 -17.28 45.34 -6.93
N PHE A 40 -17.04 44.05 -6.73
CA PHE A 40 -15.94 43.34 -7.36
C PHE A 40 -16.28 42.93 -8.79
N THR A 41 -15.33 43.12 -9.70
CA THR A 41 -15.45 42.62 -11.07
C THR A 41 -15.21 41.11 -11.10
N ARG A 42 -15.66 40.43 -12.16
CA ARG A 42 -15.51 38.97 -12.30
C ARG A 42 -14.07 38.47 -12.11
N ASN A 43 -13.07 39.25 -12.57
CA ASN A 43 -11.67 38.90 -12.40
C ASN A 43 -11.23 38.95 -10.93
N TYR A 44 -11.77 39.89 -10.15
CA TYR A 44 -11.54 39.96 -8.71
C TYR A 44 -12.19 38.79 -7.97
N GLU A 45 -13.39 38.35 -8.38
CA GLU A 45 -14.04 37.18 -7.78
C GLU A 45 -13.20 35.90 -7.94
N ILE A 46 -12.66 35.68 -9.15
CA ILE A 46 -11.77 34.54 -9.44
C ILE A 46 -10.48 34.65 -8.62
N TYR A 47 -9.89 35.85 -8.55
CA TYR A 47 -8.68 36.10 -7.75
C TYR A 47 -8.91 35.80 -6.27
N VAL A 48 -10.01 36.31 -5.68
CA VAL A 48 -10.33 36.08 -4.27
C VAL A 48 -10.60 34.59 -4.02
N SER A 49 -11.31 33.91 -4.92
CA SER A 49 -11.59 32.48 -4.80
C SER A 49 -10.29 31.65 -4.81
N ASN A 50 -9.37 31.93 -5.73
CA ASN A 50 -8.05 31.28 -5.79
C ASN A 50 -7.20 31.59 -4.55
N TYR A 51 -7.23 32.85 -4.09
CA TYR A 51 -6.52 33.26 -2.89
C TYR A 51 -7.05 32.49 -1.66
N CYS A 52 -8.36 32.43 -1.46
CA CYS A 52 -8.99 31.67 -0.39
C CYS A 52 -8.78 30.15 -0.49
N TRP A 53 -8.52 29.60 -1.67
CA TRP A 53 -8.17 28.20 -1.82
C TRP A 53 -6.73 27.89 -1.43
N ILE A 54 -5.78 28.73 -1.85
CA ILE A 54 -4.35 28.55 -1.53
C ILE A 54 -4.11 28.85 -0.05
N HIS A 55 -4.76 29.89 0.47
CA HIS A 55 -4.69 30.27 1.86
C HIS A 55 -5.63 29.44 2.73
N ASN A 56 -5.24 29.26 3.98
CA ASN A 56 -5.98 28.45 4.93
C ASN A 56 -7.34 29.06 5.28
N THR A 57 -8.43 28.30 5.09
CA THR A 57 -9.76 28.65 5.62
C THR A 57 -9.97 28.09 7.01
N TYR A 58 -10.75 28.78 7.83
CA TYR A 58 -11.15 28.35 9.16
C TYR A 58 -12.67 28.39 9.29
N HIS A 59 -13.23 27.44 10.04
CA HIS A 59 -14.65 27.41 10.34
C HIS A 59 -14.94 28.32 11.55
N ILE A 60 -16.04 29.07 11.49
CA ILE A 60 -16.56 29.85 12.60
C ILE A 60 -17.99 29.42 12.90
N ASN A 61 -18.34 29.33 14.18
CA ASN A 61 -19.73 29.13 14.57
C ASN A 61 -20.46 30.48 14.45
N ILE A 62 -21.52 30.53 13.63
CA ILE A 62 -22.30 31.75 13.38
C ILE A 62 -23.10 32.16 14.63
N SER A 63 -23.31 31.24 15.57
CA SER A 63 -24.13 31.42 16.77
C SER A 63 -23.40 32.12 17.92
N GLU A 64 -22.06 32.20 17.88
CA GLU A 64 -21.26 32.86 18.91
C GLU A 64 -20.70 34.20 18.39
N PRO A 65 -21.11 35.35 18.96
CA PRO A 65 -20.56 36.65 18.58
C PRO A 65 -19.21 36.85 19.28
N SER A 66 -18.15 36.22 18.78
CA SER A 66 -16.80 36.35 19.35
C SER A 66 -15.77 36.83 18.34
N ILE A 67 -15.91 38.10 17.93
CA ILE A 67 -14.87 38.86 17.20
C ILE A 67 -13.58 39.01 18.04
N GLN A 68 -13.58 38.63 19.33
CA GLN A 68 -12.46 38.88 20.26
C GLN A 68 -11.48 37.71 20.51
N ARG A 69 -11.66 36.51 19.95
CA ARG A 69 -10.69 35.40 20.14
C ARG A 69 -9.87 35.12 18.90
N VAL A 70 -9.00 36.07 18.54
CA VAL A 70 -8.01 35.91 17.46
C VAL A 70 -6.94 34.85 17.79
N SER A 71 -6.83 34.40 19.06
CA SER A 71 -5.77 33.49 19.53
C SER A 71 -6.18 32.02 19.68
N GLU A 72 -7.46 31.66 19.59
CA GLU A 72 -7.90 30.29 19.91
C GLU A 72 -7.99 29.43 18.65
N LYS A 73 -6.93 28.63 18.44
CA LYS A 73 -6.79 27.48 17.53
C LYS A 73 -7.82 27.42 16.38
N ARG A 74 -7.64 28.31 15.39
CA ARG A 74 -8.37 28.22 14.13
C ARG A 74 -8.02 26.90 13.43
N TYR A 75 -8.99 26.00 13.33
CA TYR A 75 -8.84 24.76 12.57
C TYR A 75 -8.69 25.09 11.09
N VAL A 76 -7.46 24.98 10.62
CA VAL A 76 -7.08 25.22 9.22
C VAL A 76 -7.46 23.99 8.38
N LEU A 77 -8.37 24.17 7.41
CA LEU A 77 -8.81 23.09 6.51
C LEU A 77 -7.81 22.81 5.37
N ARG A 78 -6.59 22.35 5.72
CA ARG A 78 -5.53 22.06 4.72
C ARG A 78 -5.69 20.75 3.96
N TYR A 79 -6.63 19.88 4.32
CA TYR A 79 -6.61 18.50 3.84
C TYR A 79 -7.00 18.33 2.38
N TYR A 80 -7.94 19.14 1.86
CA TYR A 80 -8.50 18.96 0.51
C TYR A 80 -7.44 19.04 -0.60
N GLN A 81 -6.47 19.95 -0.48
CA GLN A 81 -5.39 20.12 -1.46
C GLN A 81 -4.50 18.88 -1.59
N PHE A 82 -4.31 18.13 -0.48
CA PHE A 82 -3.40 16.99 -0.44
C PHE A 82 -4.08 15.64 -0.68
N VAL A 83 -5.41 15.57 -0.68
CA VAL A 83 -6.19 14.34 -0.91
C VAL A 83 -5.72 13.54 -2.14
N PRO A 84 -5.58 14.11 -3.36
CA PRO A 84 -5.17 13.32 -4.53
C PRO A 84 -3.77 12.74 -4.39
N PHE A 85 -2.84 13.45 -3.75
CA PHE A 85 -1.49 12.97 -3.47
C PHE A 85 -1.49 11.86 -2.41
N ILE A 86 -2.29 12.00 -1.36
CA ILE A 86 -2.48 10.96 -0.35
C ILE A 86 -3.01 9.69 -1.02
N LEU A 87 -4.04 9.78 -1.86
CA LEU A 87 -4.59 8.64 -2.60
C LEU A 87 -3.56 7.95 -3.50
N LEU A 88 -2.67 8.71 -4.16
CA LEU A 88 -1.58 8.15 -4.95
C LEU A 88 -0.55 7.42 -4.09
N ILE A 89 -0.13 8.02 -2.97
CA ILE A 89 0.79 7.38 -2.03
C ILE A 89 0.15 6.10 -1.48
N GLN A 90 -1.14 6.13 -1.16
CA GLN A 90 -1.86 4.94 -0.71
C GLN A 90 -1.87 3.84 -1.79
N ALA A 91 -2.11 4.19 -3.05
CA ALA A 91 -2.04 3.25 -4.17
C ALA A 91 -0.63 2.64 -4.31
N LEU A 92 0.43 3.44 -4.17
CA LEU A 92 1.82 2.97 -4.21
C LEU A 92 2.14 2.03 -3.04
N LEU A 93 1.67 2.34 -1.83
CA LEU A 93 1.85 1.49 -0.65
C LEU A 93 1.20 0.11 -0.84
N TYR A 94 0.02 0.03 -1.48
CA TYR A 94 -0.61 -1.26 -1.82
C TYR A 94 0.18 -2.06 -2.87
N LEU A 95 1.01 -1.41 -3.67
CA LEU A 95 1.87 -2.07 -4.65
C LEU A 95 3.17 -2.63 -4.02
N LEU A 96 3.64 -2.05 -2.91
CA LEU A 96 4.91 -2.42 -2.26
C LEU A 96 5.05 -3.92 -1.95
N PRO A 97 4.09 -4.61 -1.30
CA PRO A 97 4.28 -6.02 -0.94
C PRO A 97 4.47 -6.91 -2.17
N ARG A 98 3.83 -6.56 -3.30
CA ARG A 98 3.97 -7.27 -4.57
C ARG A 98 5.33 -7.01 -5.21
N LEU A 99 5.82 -5.77 -5.17
CA LEU A 99 7.15 -5.43 -5.68
C LEU A 99 8.24 -6.11 -4.86
N CYS A 100 8.12 -6.09 -3.53
CA CYS A 100 9.00 -6.82 -2.63
C CYS A 100 8.99 -8.31 -2.94
N TRP A 101 7.81 -8.94 -3.03
CA TRP A 101 7.71 -10.37 -3.39
C TRP A 101 8.43 -10.64 -4.72
N ARG A 102 8.16 -9.87 -5.77
CA ARG A 102 8.75 -10.09 -7.10
C ARG A 102 10.27 -9.87 -7.13
N SER A 103 10.76 -8.87 -6.39
CA SER A 103 12.19 -8.56 -6.32
C SER A 103 12.95 -9.65 -5.57
N PHE A 104 12.49 -10.00 -4.36
CA PHE A 104 13.14 -11.01 -3.55
C PHE A 104 12.93 -12.44 -4.08
N SER A 105 11.78 -12.75 -4.69
CA SER A 105 11.56 -14.05 -5.33
C SER A 105 12.48 -14.27 -6.54
N ARG A 106 12.83 -13.20 -7.26
CA ARG A 106 13.83 -13.26 -8.33
C ARG A 106 15.22 -13.57 -7.78
N HIS A 107 15.54 -13.06 -6.60
CA HIS A 107 16.81 -13.34 -5.93
C HIS A 107 16.94 -14.80 -5.46
N SER A 108 15.82 -15.46 -5.10
CA SER A 108 15.83 -16.88 -4.72
C SER A 108 16.12 -17.88 -5.86
N GLY A 109 16.19 -17.43 -7.12
CA GLY A 109 16.52 -18.29 -8.26
C GLY A 109 15.42 -19.27 -8.70
N ILE A 110 14.32 -19.40 -7.94
CA ILE A 110 13.17 -20.23 -8.26
C ILE A 110 11.94 -19.34 -8.42
N ASP A 111 11.42 -19.25 -9.64
CA ASP A 111 10.16 -18.55 -9.91
C ASP A 111 8.97 -19.47 -9.64
N VAL A 112 8.40 -19.36 -8.44
CA VAL A 112 7.22 -20.12 -8.00
C VAL A 112 6.05 -19.95 -8.97
N LYS A 113 5.94 -18.80 -9.64
CA LYS A 113 4.87 -18.56 -10.61
C LYS A 113 5.07 -19.41 -11.87
N ASN A 114 6.28 -19.47 -12.42
CA ASN A 114 6.58 -20.31 -13.58
C ASN A 114 6.41 -21.79 -13.26
N LEU A 115 6.74 -22.20 -12.02
CA LEU A 115 6.50 -23.57 -11.54
C LEU A 115 5.00 -23.90 -11.54
N MET A 116 4.17 -23.00 -11.00
CA MET A 116 2.72 -23.18 -10.95
C MET A 116 2.10 -23.16 -12.35
N ASP A 117 2.57 -22.28 -13.24
CA ASP A 117 2.14 -22.21 -14.63
C ASP A 117 2.55 -23.49 -15.39
N ALA A 118 3.75 -24.02 -15.16
CA ALA A 118 4.21 -25.29 -15.73
C ALA A 118 3.37 -26.48 -15.25
N ALA A 119 3.06 -26.54 -13.95
CA ALA A 119 2.20 -27.58 -13.37
C ALA A 119 0.76 -27.51 -13.92
N HIS A 120 0.22 -26.31 -14.08
CA HIS A 120 -1.10 -26.11 -14.69
C HIS A 120 -1.10 -26.52 -16.17
N ASN A 121 -0.07 -26.13 -16.92
CA ASN A 121 0.07 -26.49 -18.33
C ASN A 121 0.24 -27.99 -18.54
N LEU A 122 0.91 -28.70 -17.62
CA LEU A 122 1.06 -30.16 -17.67
C LEU A 122 -0.29 -30.87 -17.81
N LYS A 123 -1.32 -30.40 -17.08
CA LYS A 123 -2.68 -30.97 -17.12
C LYS A 123 -3.33 -30.88 -18.51
N ASN A 124 -2.98 -29.87 -19.30
CA ASN A 124 -3.64 -29.58 -20.58
C ASN A 124 -2.85 -30.13 -21.79
N VAL A 125 -1.62 -30.59 -21.61
CA VAL A 125 -0.75 -31.05 -22.71
C VAL A 125 -1.06 -32.50 -23.08
N LYS A 126 -1.55 -32.72 -24.31
CA LYS A 126 -1.85 -34.06 -24.86
C LYS A 126 -0.63 -34.78 -25.48
N ARG A 127 0.43 -34.06 -25.88
CA ARG A 127 1.62 -34.67 -26.53
C ARG A 127 2.56 -35.27 -25.48
N PHE A 128 2.83 -36.57 -25.60
CA PHE A 128 3.67 -37.34 -24.67
C PHE A 128 5.08 -36.75 -24.47
N HIS A 129 5.77 -36.34 -25.53
CA HIS A 129 7.13 -35.79 -25.44
C HIS A 129 7.19 -34.47 -24.65
N LYS A 130 6.23 -33.56 -24.89
CA LYS A 130 6.14 -32.28 -24.15
C LYS A 130 5.76 -32.51 -22.69
N HIS A 131 4.85 -33.45 -22.43
CA HIS A 131 4.46 -33.84 -21.08
C HIS A 131 5.66 -34.36 -20.26
N LYS A 132 6.47 -35.27 -20.84
CA LYS A 132 7.67 -35.81 -20.19
C LYS A 132 8.70 -34.72 -19.87
N SER A 133 8.93 -33.78 -20.78
CA SER A 133 9.87 -32.67 -20.56
C SER A 133 9.43 -31.75 -19.42
N ILE A 134 8.15 -31.35 -19.37
CA ILE A 134 7.61 -30.51 -18.27
C ILE A 134 7.67 -31.27 -16.95
N MET A 135 7.32 -32.56 -16.94
CA MET A 135 7.37 -33.40 -15.74
C MET A 135 8.79 -33.50 -15.18
N ASN A 136 9.80 -33.70 -16.03
CA ASN A 136 11.20 -33.73 -15.60
C ASN A 136 11.65 -32.39 -15.01
N TYR A 137 11.21 -31.27 -15.59
CA TYR A 137 11.45 -29.94 -15.02
C TYR A 137 10.82 -29.81 -13.63
N LEU A 138 9.54 -30.14 -13.45
CA LEU A 138 8.87 -30.07 -12.14
C LEU A 138 9.56 -30.95 -11.08
N VAL A 139 9.96 -32.17 -11.47
CA VAL A 139 10.66 -33.12 -10.59
C VAL A 139 12.02 -32.57 -10.17
N SER A 140 12.78 -31.94 -11.09
CA SER A 140 14.06 -31.31 -10.75
C SER A 140 13.93 -30.19 -9.71
N VAL A 141 12.91 -29.33 -9.86
CA VAL A 141 12.62 -28.25 -8.89
C VAL A 141 12.16 -28.81 -7.55
N LEU A 142 11.31 -29.84 -7.56
CA LEU A 142 10.89 -30.55 -6.34
C LEU A 142 12.07 -31.21 -5.62
N HIS A 143 12.99 -31.85 -6.33
CA HIS A 143 14.20 -32.42 -5.72
C HIS A 143 15.09 -31.35 -5.09
N GLN A 144 15.23 -30.20 -5.75
CA GLN A 144 15.96 -29.06 -5.19
C GLN A 144 15.29 -28.53 -3.91
N TYR A 145 13.96 -28.60 -3.82
CA TYR A 145 13.20 -28.18 -2.64
C TYR A 145 13.15 -29.25 -1.53
N VAL A 146 13.09 -30.54 -1.87
CA VAL A 146 12.94 -31.61 -0.87
C VAL A 146 14.23 -31.87 -0.08
N GLY A 147 15.39 -31.43 -0.57
CA GLY A 147 16.66 -31.34 0.18
C GLY A 147 16.99 -32.56 1.05
N ASP A 148 17.87 -33.44 0.57
CA ASP A 148 18.23 -34.72 1.21
C ASP A 148 18.31 -34.65 2.75
N PRO A 149 17.33 -35.25 3.48
CA PRO A 149 17.25 -35.17 4.94
C PRO A 149 18.45 -35.83 5.65
N ARG A 150 19.29 -36.59 4.94
CA ARG A 150 20.45 -37.31 5.51
C ARG A 150 21.61 -36.41 5.93
N LYS A 151 21.66 -35.14 5.51
CA LYS A 151 22.80 -34.25 5.78
C LYS A 151 22.75 -33.50 7.13
N LYS A 152 21.65 -33.60 7.89
CA LYS A 152 21.40 -32.81 9.11
C LYS A 152 21.87 -33.43 10.44
N SER A 153 22.49 -34.62 10.43
CA SER A 153 22.79 -35.37 11.66
C SER A 153 24.03 -34.92 12.46
N LYS A 154 24.75 -33.83 12.12
CA LYS A 154 26.11 -33.62 12.68
C LYS A 154 26.46 -32.24 13.23
N GLN A 155 25.51 -31.41 13.65
CA GLN A 155 25.87 -30.12 14.25
C GLN A 155 24.97 -29.73 15.42
N GLU A 156 25.23 -30.40 16.54
CA GLU A 156 24.69 -30.10 17.85
C GLU A 156 25.71 -29.23 18.59
N HIS A 157 25.54 -27.90 18.59
CA HIS A 157 25.90 -27.00 19.71
C HIS A 157 25.49 -25.54 19.42
N SER A 158 24.84 -24.91 20.41
CA SER A 158 24.38 -23.51 20.48
C SER A 158 23.11 -23.11 19.68
N ARG A 159 21.94 -23.44 20.23
CA ARG A 159 20.61 -23.21 19.60
C ARG A 159 20.17 -21.74 19.56
N LEU A 160 20.67 -20.86 20.44
CA LEU A 160 20.23 -19.45 20.54
C LEU A 160 20.99 -18.51 19.60
N ASN A 161 22.33 -18.58 19.59
CA ASN A 161 23.15 -17.77 18.67
C ASN A 161 23.03 -18.24 17.21
N ALA A 162 22.73 -19.52 16.97
CA ALA A 162 22.40 -20.02 15.64
C ALA A 162 21.03 -19.52 15.13
N TYR A 163 20.07 -19.25 16.03
CA TYR A 163 18.77 -18.70 15.65
C TYR A 163 18.89 -17.23 15.27
N LEU A 164 19.58 -16.43 16.10
CA LEU A 164 19.83 -15.01 15.82
C LEU A 164 20.76 -14.80 14.62
N LYS A 165 21.84 -15.58 14.49
CA LYS A 165 22.65 -15.60 13.26
C LYS A 165 21.81 -16.10 12.08
N GLY A 166 21.01 -17.15 12.23
CA GLY A 166 20.13 -17.65 11.17
C GLY A 166 19.14 -16.59 10.68
N LEU A 167 18.57 -15.77 11.57
CA LEU A 167 17.63 -14.70 11.22
C LEU A 167 18.32 -13.58 10.42
N PHE A 168 19.53 -13.17 10.83
CA PHE A 168 20.34 -12.18 10.11
C PHE A 168 20.92 -12.72 8.79
N HIS A 169 21.33 -13.99 8.76
CA HIS A 169 21.98 -14.64 7.62
C HIS A 169 20.98 -15.15 6.58
N CYS A 170 19.72 -15.36 6.96
CA CYS A 170 18.61 -15.70 6.06
C CYS A 170 18.09 -14.46 5.32
N LEU A 171 18.07 -13.28 5.96
CA LEU A 171 17.76 -12.01 5.28
C LEU A 171 18.82 -11.62 4.22
N ILE A 172 20.06 -12.07 4.38
CA ILE A 172 21.21 -11.75 3.49
C ILE A 172 21.41 -12.82 2.39
N GLY A 173 20.59 -13.88 2.35
CA GLY A 173 20.62 -14.87 1.25
C GLY A 173 21.85 -15.79 1.23
N ALA A 174 22.57 -15.92 2.34
CA ALA A 174 23.90 -16.52 2.36
C ALA A 174 24.00 -17.86 3.12
N THR A 175 23.03 -18.77 3.10
CA THR A 175 23.32 -20.20 3.42
C THR A 175 22.36 -21.20 2.77
N ASN A 176 22.87 -22.43 2.70
CA ASN A 176 22.44 -23.69 2.06
C ASN A 176 21.05 -24.26 2.46
N THR A 177 20.10 -23.43 2.87
CA THR A 177 18.73 -23.82 3.24
C THR A 177 17.70 -23.00 2.47
N PHE A 178 17.69 -23.14 1.14
CA PHE A 178 16.73 -22.51 0.21
C PHE A 178 15.26 -22.57 0.69
N ASN A 179 14.88 -23.65 1.40
CA ASN A 179 13.52 -23.86 1.91
C ASN A 179 13.10 -22.89 3.03
N ALA A 180 14.04 -22.52 3.91
CA ALA A 180 13.73 -21.63 5.03
C ALA A 180 13.58 -20.18 4.55
N TYR A 181 14.39 -19.77 3.57
CA TYR A 181 14.37 -18.43 3.00
C TYR A 181 13.00 -18.06 2.41
N LEU A 182 12.46 -18.92 1.52
CA LEU A 182 11.16 -18.67 0.89
C LEU A 182 10.02 -18.62 1.90
N PHE A 183 10.08 -19.45 2.95
CA PHE A 183 9.10 -19.44 4.04
C PHE A 183 9.12 -18.12 4.83
N PHE A 184 10.30 -17.66 5.26
CA PHE A 184 10.43 -16.39 5.98
C PHE A 184 10.08 -15.19 5.10
N LEU A 185 10.45 -15.23 3.83
CA LEU A 185 10.09 -14.21 2.85
C LEU A 185 8.57 -14.12 2.67
N TYR A 186 7.87 -15.26 2.59
CA TYR A 186 6.41 -15.28 2.54
C TYR A 186 5.78 -14.66 3.81
N LEU A 187 6.27 -15.03 4.99
CA LEU A 187 5.81 -14.43 6.25
C LEU A 187 6.07 -12.92 6.31
N PHE A 188 7.25 -12.47 5.87
CA PHE A 188 7.60 -11.06 5.79
C PHE A 188 6.67 -10.28 4.86
N ILE A 189 6.36 -10.82 3.68
CA ILE A 189 5.39 -10.21 2.75
C ILE A 189 4.00 -10.14 3.37
N LYS A 190 3.54 -11.19 4.08
CA LYS A 190 2.25 -11.17 4.77
C LYS A 190 2.21 -10.14 5.90
N LEU A 191 3.30 -9.98 6.65
CA LEU A 191 3.43 -8.93 7.65
C LEU A 191 3.37 -7.53 7.01
N LEU A 192 4.03 -7.32 5.87
CA LEU A 192 3.92 -6.06 5.10
C LEU A 192 2.48 -5.77 4.65
N TYR A 193 1.72 -6.78 4.23
CA TYR A 193 0.30 -6.60 3.89
C TYR A 193 -0.53 -6.15 5.10
N ILE A 194 -0.30 -6.74 6.27
CA ILE A 194 -1.01 -6.39 7.51
C ILE A 194 -0.64 -4.96 7.94
N LEU A 195 0.66 -4.62 7.96
CA LEU A 195 1.12 -3.27 8.28
C LEU A 195 0.54 -2.23 7.32
N ASN A 196 0.55 -2.50 6.01
CA ASN A 196 -0.09 -1.63 5.03
C ASN A 196 -1.59 -1.45 5.32
N ALA A 197 -2.33 -2.53 5.61
CA ALA A 197 -3.75 -2.41 5.96
C ALA A 197 -3.98 -1.53 7.20
N LEU A 198 -3.14 -1.66 8.23
CA LEU A 198 -3.20 -0.83 9.45
C LEU A 198 -2.88 0.64 9.16
N ILE A 199 -1.83 0.92 8.39
CA ILE A 199 -1.44 2.29 7.98
C ILE A 199 -2.59 2.95 7.20
N GLN A 200 -3.22 2.21 6.29
CA GLN A 200 -4.32 2.71 5.47
C GLN A 200 -5.56 2.99 6.30
N LEU A 201 -5.90 2.10 7.24
CA LEU A 201 -6.99 2.31 8.18
C LEU A 201 -6.74 3.53 9.07
N TYR A 202 -5.51 3.69 9.55
CA TYR A 202 -5.11 4.86 10.33
C TYR A 202 -5.18 6.15 9.51
N ALA A 203 -4.70 6.14 8.26
CA ALA A 203 -4.77 7.29 7.36
C ALA A 203 -6.22 7.73 7.10
N ILE A 204 -7.12 6.78 6.84
CA ILE A 204 -8.56 7.05 6.68
C ILE A 204 -9.14 7.62 7.97
N ARG A 205 -8.77 7.07 9.14
CA ARG A 205 -9.21 7.60 10.44
C ARG A 205 -8.73 9.04 10.65
N VAL A 206 -7.47 9.36 10.38
CA VAL A 206 -6.96 10.73 10.54
C VAL A 206 -7.67 11.69 9.58
N LEU A 207 -7.91 11.28 8.34
CA LEU A 207 -8.62 12.08 7.35
C LEU A 207 -10.09 12.32 7.74
N LEU A 208 -10.77 11.31 8.29
CA LEU A 208 -12.15 11.41 8.76
C LEU A 208 -12.28 12.09 10.13
N ALA A 209 -11.30 11.93 11.03
CA ALA A 209 -11.31 12.52 12.37
C ALA A 209 -11.23 14.05 12.31
N GLN A 210 -10.64 14.63 11.25
CA GLN A 210 -10.77 16.06 11.00
C GLN A 210 -12.21 16.52 10.77
N LYS A 211 -13.13 15.60 10.45
CA LYS A 211 -14.56 15.88 10.25
C LYS A 211 -15.38 15.65 11.53
N TRP A 212 -15.06 14.64 12.35
CA TRP A 212 -15.84 14.29 13.55
C TRP A 212 -15.70 15.29 14.71
N THR A 213 -14.58 15.97 14.84
CA THR A 213 -14.44 17.02 15.87
C THR A 213 -15.32 18.25 15.60
N VAL A 214 -15.88 18.38 14.38
CA VAL A 214 -16.77 19.48 14.01
C VAL A 214 -18.19 19.28 14.55
N ASP A 215 -18.68 18.03 14.62
CA ASP A 215 -20.06 17.76 15.06
C ASP A 215 -20.17 17.66 16.60
N GLU A 216 -19.14 17.17 17.30
CA GLU A 216 -19.16 17.09 18.77
C GLU A 216 -18.97 18.44 19.49
N THR A 217 -18.45 19.47 18.80
CA THR A 217 -18.39 20.84 19.35
C THR A 217 -19.65 21.66 19.13
N ILE A 218 -20.68 21.09 18.47
CA ILE A 218 -21.98 21.74 18.22
C ILE A 218 -23.06 21.25 19.22
N GLN A 219 -22.78 20.22 20.02
CA GLN A 219 -23.70 19.68 21.04
C GLN A 219 -23.25 19.91 22.51
N GLY A 220 -22.22 20.72 22.74
CA GLY A 220 -21.75 21.10 24.08
C GLY A 220 -22.05 22.55 24.41
#